data_AF-A0A6M2CVK8-F1
#
_entry.id   AF-A0A6M2CVK8-F1
#
_cell.length_a   1.000
_cell.length_b   1.000
_cell.length_c   1.000
_cell.angle_alpha   90.00
_cell.angle_beta   90.00
_cell.angle_gamma   90.00
#
_symmetry.space_group_name_H-M   'P 1'
#
loop_
_entity.id
_entity.type
_entity.pdbx_description
1 polymer ?
#
loop_
_entity_poly.entity_id
_entity_poly.type
_entity_poly.pdbx_seq_one_letter_code
_entity_poly.pdbx_strand_id
1 'polypeptide(L)'
;MVEEFMLLANGSVAKHIFQEFPECALLRRHPSPAPANLEPLVKAGLSKGFELKVDSGLHLAESLDKAVLPDSPYFNVMLRMVATRCMARALYFSSGCVALEDFFHYGLALPYYTHFTSPIRRYADLMVHRLLAVCVGAEGTYAELVHKDKCQELCNNLNYRHNMAQYAGRASVALYTQAFFQDKVVDEEGYVLFVRENAVQVLMPRFGLETTLFLKEEGWKYDEEACTQSFGDITLHQFDRLIVQVSVDSRNIQHQKVVIKIVEPKIPGVSVEPAASCDRSAKTADDPPCKKSKVCVA
;
A
#
# COMPACT_ATOMS: atom_id res chain seq x y z
N MET A 1 0.06 14.05 15.68
CA MET A 1 -0.68 15.20 16.23
C MET A 1 -1.77 15.68 15.28
N VAL A 2 -1.47 16.29 14.12
CA VAL A 2 -2.54 16.77 13.19
C VAL A 2 -3.46 15.64 12.73
N GLU A 3 -2.90 14.46 12.44
CA GLU A 3 -3.64 13.29 11.92
C GLU A 3 -4.75 12.82 12.88
N GLU A 4 -4.44 12.61 14.16
CA GLU A 4 -5.43 12.23 15.19
C GLU A 4 -6.60 13.22 15.33
N PHE A 5 -6.31 14.52 15.32
CA PHE A 5 -7.36 15.55 15.37
C PHE A 5 -8.26 15.50 14.13
N MET A 6 -7.68 15.25 12.96
CA MET A 6 -8.44 15.11 11.72
C MET A 6 -9.30 13.84 11.72
N LEU A 7 -8.79 12.73 12.26
CA LEU A 7 -9.55 11.49 12.42
C LEU A 7 -10.72 11.67 13.39
N LEU A 8 -10.48 12.31 14.54
CA LEU A 8 -11.53 12.65 15.50
C LEU A 8 -12.59 13.54 14.87
N ALA A 9 -12.19 14.61 14.18
CA ALA A 9 -13.12 15.51 13.49
C ALA A 9 -13.96 14.77 12.43
N ASN A 10 -13.32 13.94 11.60
CA ASN A 10 -13.99 13.13 10.59
C ASN A 10 -15.00 12.15 11.22
N GLY A 11 -14.64 11.47 12.31
CA GLY A 11 -15.52 10.54 13.02
C GLY A 11 -16.70 11.24 13.71
N SER A 12 -16.46 12.38 14.35
CA SER A 12 -17.51 13.20 14.97
C SER A 12 -18.51 13.72 13.94
N VAL A 13 -18.03 14.25 12.81
CA VAL A 13 -18.89 14.72 11.72
C VAL A 13 -19.66 13.56 11.11
N ALA A 14 -19.02 12.41 10.86
CA ALA A 14 -19.68 11.23 10.32
C ALA A 14 -20.86 10.78 11.20
N LYS A 15 -20.66 10.73 12.52
CA LYS A 15 -21.72 10.39 13.47
C LYS A 15 -22.86 11.41 13.42
N HIS A 16 -22.54 12.70 13.40
CA HIS A 16 -23.56 13.74 13.45
C HIS A 16 -24.40 13.80 12.16
N ILE A 17 -23.78 13.76 10.98
CA ILE A 17 -24.52 13.78 9.71
C ILE A 17 -25.37 12.51 9.53
N PHE A 18 -24.92 11.36 10.01
CA PHE A 18 -25.68 10.12 9.93
C PHE A 18 -26.90 10.13 10.86
N GLN A 19 -26.79 10.72 12.04
CA GLN A 19 -27.91 10.88 12.97
C GLN A 19 -29.04 11.73 12.39
N GLU A 20 -28.68 12.81 11.67
CA GLU A 20 -29.66 13.71 11.06
C GLU A 20 -30.18 13.21 9.70
N PHE A 21 -29.29 12.58 8.91
CA PHE A 21 -29.57 12.12 7.54
C PHE A 21 -29.29 10.61 7.37
N PRO A 22 -30.04 9.71 8.04
CA PRO A 22 -29.74 8.28 8.07
C PRO A 22 -29.82 7.61 6.69
N GLU A 23 -30.61 8.15 5.76
CA GLU A 23 -30.80 7.54 4.42
C GLU A 23 -29.89 8.10 3.32
N CYS A 24 -29.16 9.19 3.56
CA CYS A 24 -28.41 9.87 2.50
C CYS A 24 -27.06 10.46 2.94
N ALA A 25 -26.60 10.17 4.16
CA ALA A 25 -25.28 10.60 4.61
C ALA A 25 -24.17 9.97 3.75
N LEU A 26 -23.26 10.83 3.27
CA LEU A 26 -22.06 10.39 2.56
C LEU A 26 -21.01 9.94 3.57
N LEU A 27 -20.79 8.63 3.63
CA LEU A 27 -19.84 7.99 4.54
C LEU A 27 -18.74 7.28 3.75
N ARG A 28 -17.70 6.83 4.46
CA ARG A 28 -16.59 6.06 3.91
C ARG A 28 -16.31 4.86 4.80
N ARG A 29 -16.41 3.67 4.23
CA ARG A 29 -16.16 2.40 4.92
C ARG A 29 -14.88 1.74 4.45
N HIS A 30 -14.38 0.82 5.26
CA HIS A 30 -13.30 -0.07 4.90
C HIS A 30 -13.73 -1.48 5.27
N PRO A 31 -14.22 -2.28 4.31
CA PRO A 31 -14.67 -3.64 4.57
C PRO A 31 -13.54 -4.48 5.16
N SER A 32 -13.89 -5.45 6.02
CA SER A 32 -12.93 -6.43 6.50
C SER A 32 -12.34 -7.22 5.32
N PRO A 33 -11.02 -7.49 5.32
CA PRO A 33 -10.41 -8.34 4.31
C PRO A 33 -11.00 -9.76 4.36
N ALA A 34 -11.18 -10.38 3.18
CA ALA A 34 -11.57 -11.78 3.12
C ALA A 34 -10.45 -12.66 3.71
N PRO A 35 -10.76 -13.74 4.46
CA PRO A 35 -9.75 -14.61 5.07
C PRO A 35 -8.71 -15.13 4.08
N ALA A 36 -9.14 -15.52 2.87
CA ALA A 36 -8.26 -15.97 1.79
C ALA A 36 -7.19 -14.94 1.39
N ASN A 37 -7.50 -13.64 1.49
CA ASN A 37 -6.53 -12.58 1.18
C ASN A 37 -5.46 -12.44 2.27
N LEU A 38 -5.73 -12.91 3.50
CA LEU A 38 -4.79 -12.86 4.63
C LEU A 38 -3.87 -14.08 4.70
N GLU A 39 -4.20 -15.18 4.01
CA GLU A 39 -3.36 -16.39 3.99
C GLU A 39 -1.89 -16.12 3.62
N PRO A 40 -1.56 -15.29 2.60
CA PRO A 40 -0.18 -14.98 2.27
C PRO A 40 0.55 -14.25 3.42
N LEU A 41 -0.17 -13.41 4.18
CA LEU A 41 0.40 -12.71 5.33
C LEU A 41 0.70 -13.68 6.47
N VAL A 42 -0.23 -14.59 6.77
CA VAL A 42 -0.05 -15.61 7.82
C VAL A 42 1.12 -16.53 7.49
N LYS A 43 1.21 -17.02 6.25
CA LYS A 43 2.36 -17.81 5.77
C LYS A 43 3.67 -17.03 5.87
N ALA A 44 3.67 -15.75 5.49
CA ALA A 44 4.85 -14.89 5.60
C ALA A 44 5.34 -14.74 7.05
N GLY A 45 4.43 -14.53 8.00
CA GLY A 45 4.75 -14.50 9.43
C GLY A 45 5.33 -15.82 9.92
N LEU A 46 4.65 -16.94 9.61
CA LEU A 46 5.06 -18.28 10.02
C LEU A 46 6.46 -18.65 9.50
N SER A 47 6.80 -18.25 8.26
CA SER A 47 8.12 -18.51 7.66
C SER A 47 9.29 -17.91 8.45
N LYS A 48 9.03 -16.88 9.28
CA LYS A 48 10.00 -16.24 10.16
C LYS A 48 9.71 -16.51 11.65
N GLY A 49 8.87 -17.50 11.96
CA GLY A 49 8.58 -17.95 13.32
C GLY A 49 7.53 -17.12 14.07
N PHE A 50 6.73 -16.31 13.38
CA PHE A 50 5.68 -15.50 14.00
C PHE A 50 4.28 -16.02 13.67
N GLU A 51 3.49 -16.27 14.71
CA GLU A 51 2.07 -16.58 14.57
C GLU A 51 1.24 -15.29 14.55
N LEU A 52 0.71 -14.93 13.39
CA LEU A 52 -0.14 -13.76 13.22
C LEU A 52 -1.61 -14.12 13.49
N LYS A 53 -2.26 -13.31 14.33
CA LYS A 53 -3.67 -13.50 14.68
C LYS A 53 -4.54 -12.64 13.78
N VAL A 54 -5.38 -13.26 12.96
CA VAL A 54 -6.15 -12.57 11.90
C VAL A 54 -7.66 -12.54 12.16
N ASP A 55 -8.07 -12.90 13.37
CA ASP A 55 -9.48 -12.97 13.78
C ASP A 55 -10.12 -11.59 14.02
N SER A 56 -9.31 -10.59 14.39
CA SER A 56 -9.76 -9.20 14.53
C SER A 56 -8.66 -8.22 14.12
N GLY A 57 -9.05 -6.98 13.80
CA GLY A 57 -8.08 -5.90 13.52
C GLY A 57 -7.14 -5.62 14.70
N LEU A 58 -7.64 -5.72 15.93
CA LEU A 58 -6.86 -5.53 17.15
C LEU A 58 -5.80 -6.64 17.32
N HIS A 59 -6.21 -7.90 17.25
CA HIS A 59 -5.28 -9.02 17.40
C HIS A 59 -4.24 -9.06 16.27
N LEU A 60 -4.61 -8.63 15.06
CA LEU A 60 -3.67 -8.47 13.96
C LEU A 60 -2.64 -7.39 14.26
N ALA A 61 -3.08 -6.21 14.72
CA ALA A 61 -2.17 -5.13 15.11
C ALA A 61 -1.21 -5.56 16.22
N GLU A 62 -1.72 -6.17 17.30
CA GLU A 62 -0.89 -6.64 18.42
C GLU A 62 0.11 -7.73 18.03
N SER A 63 -0.27 -8.66 17.15
CA SER A 63 0.64 -9.70 16.67
C SER A 63 1.68 -9.15 15.70
N LEU A 64 1.32 -8.17 14.85
CA LEU A 64 2.26 -7.44 14.01
C LEU A 64 3.24 -6.60 14.84
N ASP A 65 2.81 -5.95 15.93
CA ASP A 65 3.70 -5.18 16.82
C ASP A 65 4.78 -6.06 17.46
N LYS A 66 4.45 -7.32 17.77
CA LYS A 66 5.37 -8.29 18.35
C LYS A 66 6.30 -8.95 17.33
N ALA A 67 5.98 -8.86 16.04
CA ALA A 67 6.73 -9.51 14.96
C ALA A 67 8.00 -8.72 14.58
N VAL A 68 8.99 -8.70 15.49
CA VAL A 68 10.26 -7.96 15.33
C VAL A 68 11.43 -8.93 15.35
N LEU A 69 12.28 -8.85 14.32
CA LEU A 69 13.55 -9.58 14.25
C LEU A 69 14.70 -8.63 14.59
N PRO A 70 15.50 -8.90 15.65
CA PRO A 70 16.63 -8.05 16.03
C PRO A 70 17.67 -7.88 14.90
N ASP A 71 17.92 -8.96 14.15
CA ASP A 71 18.91 -8.99 13.06
C ASP A 71 18.38 -8.39 11.74
N SER A 72 17.08 -8.07 11.67
CA SER A 72 16.43 -7.48 10.49
C SER A 72 15.47 -6.37 10.90
N PRO A 73 15.98 -5.14 11.17
CA PRO A 73 15.15 -4.03 11.64
C PRO A 73 14.07 -3.61 10.63
N TYR A 74 14.24 -3.95 9.35
CA TYR A 74 13.28 -3.64 8.29
C TYR A 74 12.19 -4.71 8.12
N PHE A 75 12.33 -5.88 8.74
CA PHE A 75 11.37 -6.99 8.63
C PHE A 75 9.93 -6.56 8.97
N ASN A 76 9.73 -5.90 10.11
CA ASN A 76 8.39 -5.51 10.56
C ASN A 76 7.72 -4.56 9.56
N VAL A 77 8.49 -3.65 8.97
CA VAL A 77 8.01 -2.71 7.95
C VAL A 77 7.55 -3.48 6.70
N MET A 78 8.34 -4.45 6.24
CA MET A 78 7.96 -5.29 5.09
C MET A 78 6.72 -6.13 5.39
N LEU A 79 6.62 -6.72 6.59
CA LEU A 79 5.46 -7.49 6.99
C LEU A 79 4.18 -6.63 7.00
N ARG A 80 4.27 -5.38 7.47
CA ARG A 80 3.16 -4.42 7.39
C ARG A 80 2.82 -4.00 5.97
N MET A 81 3.80 -3.93 5.07
CA MET A 81 3.55 -3.69 3.65
C MET A 81 2.78 -4.86 3.02
N VAL A 82 3.14 -6.11 3.36
CA VAL A 82 2.39 -7.31 2.95
C VAL A 82 0.97 -7.23 3.50
N ALA A 83 0.80 -6.93 4.81
CA ALA A 83 -0.51 -6.81 5.43
C ALA A 83 -1.40 -5.77 4.72
N THR A 84 -0.83 -4.61 4.37
CA THR A 84 -1.54 -3.54 3.65
C THR A 84 -2.03 -4.00 2.28
N ARG A 85 -1.32 -4.90 1.59
CA ARG A 85 -1.73 -5.45 0.29
C ARG A 85 -2.87 -6.45 0.40
N CYS A 86 -3.04 -7.09 1.55
CA CYS A 86 -4.13 -8.02 1.82
C CYS A 86 -5.45 -7.29 2.15
N MET A 87 -5.38 -5.99 2.49
CA MET A 87 -6.55 -5.20 2.88
C MET A 87 -7.48 -4.92 1.70
N ALA A 88 -8.78 -4.81 2.01
CA ALA A 88 -9.76 -4.34 1.04
C ALA A 88 -9.56 -2.85 0.72
N ARG A 89 -10.20 -2.38 -0.34
CA ARG A 89 -10.21 -0.95 -0.64
C ARG A 89 -11.29 -0.27 0.18
N ALA A 90 -10.96 0.89 0.77
CA ALA A 90 -11.95 1.76 1.37
C ALA A 90 -12.78 2.46 0.29
N LEU A 91 -14.08 2.64 0.54
CA LEU A 91 -15.06 3.11 -0.44
C LEU A 91 -15.98 4.16 0.20
N TYR A 92 -16.30 5.20 -0.57
CA TYR A 92 -17.41 6.08 -0.28
C TYR A 92 -18.74 5.37 -0.58
N PHE A 93 -19.77 5.66 0.21
CA PHE A 93 -21.10 5.12 0.03
C PHE A 93 -22.17 6.05 0.62
N SER A 94 -23.41 5.90 0.14
CA SER A 94 -24.60 6.53 0.72
C SER A 94 -25.17 5.63 1.81
N SER A 95 -25.45 6.20 2.99
CA SER A 95 -25.91 5.43 4.15
C SER A 95 -27.23 4.68 3.91
N GLY A 96 -28.13 5.19 3.07
CA GLY A 96 -29.40 4.49 2.76
C GLY A 96 -29.29 3.37 1.71
N CYS A 97 -28.10 3.10 1.17
CA CYS A 97 -27.86 2.08 0.16
C CYS A 97 -27.03 0.90 0.65
N VAL A 98 -26.56 0.94 1.90
CA VAL A 98 -25.70 -0.07 2.52
C VAL A 98 -26.30 -0.46 3.87
N ALA A 99 -26.17 -1.71 4.28
CA ALA A 99 -26.65 -2.15 5.59
C ALA A 99 -25.78 -1.57 6.72
N LEU A 100 -26.36 -1.31 7.89
CA LEU A 100 -25.66 -0.66 9.01
C LEU A 100 -24.41 -1.45 9.47
N GLU A 101 -24.48 -2.78 9.43
CA GLU A 101 -23.36 -3.69 9.75
C GLU A 101 -22.14 -3.49 8.86
N ASP A 102 -22.33 -2.98 7.65
CA ASP A 102 -21.29 -2.74 6.65
C ASP A 102 -20.63 -1.36 6.78
N PHE A 103 -21.05 -0.51 7.72
CA PHE A 103 -20.53 0.87 7.83
C PHE A 103 -19.13 0.92 8.43
N PHE A 104 -18.75 -0.14 9.15
CA PHE A 104 -17.53 -0.21 9.92
C PHE A 104 -16.29 0.07 9.05
N HIS A 105 -15.36 0.83 9.62
CA HIS A 105 -14.09 1.13 8.98
C HIS A 105 -12.98 0.27 9.61
N TYR A 106 -12.73 -0.91 9.04
CA TYR A 106 -11.79 -1.92 9.55
C TYR A 106 -10.44 -1.32 9.95
N GLY A 107 -9.76 -0.64 9.03
CA GLY A 107 -8.42 -0.10 9.28
C GLY A 107 -8.33 1.12 10.21
N LEU A 108 -9.47 1.66 10.69
CA LEU A 108 -9.46 2.74 11.70
C LEU A 108 -10.17 2.31 12.99
N ALA A 109 -10.72 1.09 13.03
CA ALA A 109 -11.58 0.61 14.11
C ALA A 109 -12.72 1.58 14.51
N LEU A 110 -13.30 2.28 13.52
CA LEU A 110 -14.38 3.26 13.74
C LEU A 110 -15.72 2.76 13.18
N PRO A 111 -16.84 2.90 13.92
CA PRO A 111 -18.17 2.51 13.44
C PRO A 111 -18.71 3.41 12.33
N TYR A 112 -18.36 4.69 12.37
CA TYR A 112 -18.75 5.68 11.37
C TYR A 112 -17.53 6.51 10.99
N TYR A 113 -17.31 6.69 9.69
CA TYR A 113 -16.23 7.52 9.19
C TYR A 113 -16.64 8.22 7.90
N THR A 114 -16.13 9.43 7.70
CA THR A 114 -16.28 10.19 6.45
C THR A 114 -15.05 11.07 6.25
N HIS A 115 -14.94 11.74 5.11
CA HIS A 115 -13.92 12.76 4.90
C HIS A 115 -14.56 14.15 4.96
N PHE A 116 -14.04 15.00 5.83
CA PHE A 116 -14.54 16.37 6.04
C PHE A 116 -13.43 17.44 5.90
N THR A 117 -12.19 17.07 6.19
CA THR A 117 -11.10 18.02 6.48
C THR A 117 -10.38 18.61 5.26
N SER A 118 -10.83 18.34 4.03
CA SER A 118 -10.14 18.83 2.82
C SER A 118 -11.07 19.10 1.62
N PRO A 119 -12.07 19.99 1.75
CA PRO A 119 -13.02 20.32 0.67
C PRO A 119 -12.38 20.86 -0.61
N ILE A 120 -11.22 21.52 -0.52
CA ILE A 120 -10.51 22.07 -1.68
C ILE A 120 -10.06 20.97 -2.66
N ARG A 121 -9.70 19.78 -2.16
CA ARG A 121 -9.10 18.70 -2.97
C ARG A 121 -9.97 17.45 -3.11
N ARG A 122 -11.14 17.41 -2.47
CA ARG A 122 -12.04 16.26 -2.47
C ARG A 122 -13.50 16.72 -2.49
N TYR A 123 -14.23 16.29 -3.51
CA TYR A 123 -15.65 16.63 -3.64
C TYR A 123 -16.54 15.94 -2.60
N ALA A 124 -16.13 14.76 -2.10
CA ALA A 124 -16.80 14.10 -0.98
C ALA A 124 -16.91 15.03 0.24
N ASP A 125 -15.79 15.68 0.60
CA ASP A 125 -15.74 16.62 1.72
C ASP A 125 -16.70 17.80 1.47
N LEU A 126 -16.78 18.34 0.24
CA LEU A 126 -17.76 19.39 -0.09
C LEU A 126 -19.22 18.95 0.16
N MET A 127 -19.59 17.71 -0.16
CA MET A 127 -20.93 17.19 0.15
C MET A 127 -21.17 17.05 1.64
N VAL A 128 -20.17 16.55 2.38
CA VAL A 128 -20.24 16.47 3.84
C VAL A 128 -20.37 17.85 4.47
N HIS A 129 -19.65 18.87 3.97
CA HIS A 129 -19.79 20.26 4.40
C HIS A 129 -21.21 20.78 4.17
N ARG A 130 -21.83 20.51 3.01
CA ARG A 130 -23.22 20.90 2.74
C ARG A 130 -24.21 20.21 3.70
N LEU A 131 -24.08 18.90 3.89
CA LEU A 131 -24.94 18.17 4.84
C LEU A 131 -24.79 18.72 6.26
N LEU A 132 -23.55 18.97 6.70
CA LEU A 132 -23.28 19.50 8.02
C LEU A 132 -23.82 20.93 8.19
N ALA A 133 -23.75 21.78 7.16
CA ALA A 133 -24.33 23.12 7.19
C ALA A 133 -25.86 23.08 7.41
N VAL A 134 -26.54 22.09 6.82
CA VAL A 134 -27.98 21.86 7.07
C VAL A 134 -28.22 21.34 8.50
N CYS A 135 -27.41 20.40 9.00
CA CYS A 135 -27.53 19.89 10.38
C CYS A 135 -27.50 21.02 11.43
N VAL A 136 -26.68 22.05 11.21
CA VAL A 136 -26.54 23.18 12.14
C VAL A 136 -27.47 24.36 11.84
N GLY A 137 -28.37 24.21 10.85
CA GLY A 137 -29.32 25.25 10.45
C GLY A 137 -28.69 26.48 9.78
N ALA A 138 -27.45 26.38 9.30
CA ALA A 138 -26.79 27.47 8.58
C ALA A 138 -27.30 27.58 7.13
N GLU A 139 -27.71 26.46 6.52
CA GLU A 139 -28.26 26.39 5.17
C GLU A 139 -29.51 25.49 5.13
N GLY A 140 -30.30 25.61 4.06
CA GLY A 140 -31.46 24.76 3.79
C GLY A 140 -31.13 23.53 2.94
N THR A 141 -31.99 22.51 3.03
CA THR A 141 -31.90 21.30 2.19
C THR A 141 -32.48 21.53 0.77
N TYR A 142 -32.07 20.69 -0.18
CA TYR A 142 -32.66 20.59 -1.50
C TYR A 142 -32.82 19.12 -1.91
N ALA A 143 -33.76 18.84 -2.82
CA ALA A 143 -34.20 17.48 -3.14
C ALA A 143 -33.07 16.52 -3.53
N GLU A 144 -32.05 16.98 -4.26
CA GLU A 144 -30.95 16.11 -4.68
C GLU A 144 -29.98 15.77 -3.55
N LEU A 145 -29.80 16.66 -2.56
CA LEU A 145 -28.90 16.44 -1.43
C LEU A 145 -29.34 15.26 -0.56
N VAL A 146 -30.66 15.08 -0.44
CA VAL A 146 -31.27 14.06 0.41
C VAL A 146 -31.66 12.78 -0.36
N HIS A 147 -31.40 12.73 -1.67
CA HIS A 147 -31.80 11.59 -2.50
C HIS A 147 -30.75 10.47 -2.45
N LYS A 148 -31.07 9.36 -1.79
CA LYS A 148 -30.14 8.25 -1.55
C LYS A 148 -29.47 7.69 -2.80
N ASP A 149 -30.22 7.49 -3.89
CA ASP A 149 -29.68 6.87 -5.11
C ASP A 149 -28.74 7.81 -5.86
N LYS A 150 -29.04 9.12 -5.91
CA LYS A 150 -28.15 10.14 -6.46
C LYS A 150 -26.86 10.27 -5.63
N CYS A 151 -26.98 10.21 -4.31
CA CYS A 151 -25.81 10.17 -3.42
C CYS A 151 -24.94 8.94 -3.69
N GLN A 152 -25.56 7.76 -3.91
CA GLN A 152 -24.83 6.53 -4.23
C GLN A 152 -24.16 6.58 -5.61
N GLU A 153 -24.84 7.11 -6.63
CA GLU A 153 -24.26 7.33 -7.96
C GLU A 153 -23.03 8.26 -7.88
N LEU A 154 -23.14 9.35 -7.13
CA LEU A 154 -22.02 10.24 -6.85
C LEU A 154 -20.87 9.50 -6.17
N CYS A 155 -21.16 8.70 -5.14
CA CYS A 155 -20.16 7.89 -4.44
C CYS A 155 -19.42 6.94 -5.41
N ASN A 156 -20.14 6.29 -6.32
CA ASN A 156 -19.54 5.41 -7.32
C ASN A 156 -18.56 6.17 -8.24
N ASN A 157 -18.94 7.36 -8.71
CA ASN A 157 -18.07 8.21 -9.51
C ASN A 157 -16.85 8.69 -8.71
N LEU A 158 -17.02 9.08 -7.44
CA LEU A 158 -15.93 9.49 -6.56
C LEU A 158 -14.94 8.34 -6.31
N ASN A 159 -15.44 7.13 -6.09
CA ASN A 159 -14.61 5.95 -5.93
C ASN A 159 -13.80 5.64 -7.20
N TYR A 160 -14.46 5.70 -8.36
CA TYR A 160 -13.80 5.51 -9.66
C TYR A 160 -12.69 6.56 -9.86
N ARG A 161 -13.00 7.85 -9.68
CA ARG A 161 -12.02 8.94 -9.85
C ARG A 161 -10.89 8.90 -8.83
N HIS A 162 -11.18 8.53 -7.58
CA HIS A 162 -10.14 8.31 -6.58
C HIS A 162 -9.17 7.22 -7.04
N ASN A 163 -9.67 6.10 -7.54
CA ASN A 163 -8.83 5.00 -8.02
C ASN A 163 -7.98 5.42 -9.23
N MET A 164 -8.58 6.11 -10.21
CA MET A 164 -7.84 6.61 -11.37
C MET A 164 -6.74 7.60 -10.97
N ALA A 165 -7.00 8.48 -10.00
CA ALA A 165 -5.99 9.39 -9.48
C ALA A 165 -4.82 8.66 -8.81
N GLN A 166 -5.07 7.56 -8.08
CA GLN A 166 -4.01 6.72 -7.50
C GLN A 166 -3.17 6.03 -8.58
N TYR A 167 -3.80 5.53 -9.65
CA TYR A 167 -3.05 4.94 -10.77
C TYR A 167 -2.19 5.99 -11.49
N ALA A 168 -2.74 7.17 -11.78
CA ALA A 168 -1.99 8.25 -12.40
C ALA A 168 -0.81 8.70 -11.53
N GLY A 169 -1.01 8.84 -10.21
CA GLY A 169 0.05 9.18 -9.27
C GLY A 169 1.18 8.15 -9.25
N ARG A 170 0.84 6.85 -9.21
CA ARG A 170 1.84 5.77 -9.28
C ARG A 170 2.58 5.74 -10.62
N ALA A 171 1.87 5.92 -11.74
CA ALA A 171 2.47 5.98 -13.07
C ALA A 171 3.42 7.18 -13.21
N SER A 172 3.05 8.34 -12.66
CA SER A 172 3.92 9.52 -12.63
C SER A 172 5.19 9.26 -11.83
N VAL A 173 5.08 8.66 -10.63
CA VAL A 173 6.27 8.29 -9.84
C VAL A 173 7.14 7.31 -10.61
N ALA A 174 6.56 6.28 -11.23
CA ALA A 174 7.31 5.32 -12.03
C ALA A 174 8.07 5.98 -13.19
N LEU A 175 7.44 6.93 -13.89
CA LEU A 175 8.07 7.70 -14.97
C LEU A 175 9.27 8.52 -14.46
N TYR A 176 9.11 9.24 -13.34
CA TYR A 176 10.20 10.01 -12.76
C TYR A 176 11.32 9.13 -12.20
N THR A 177 11.00 7.95 -11.68
CA THR A 177 12.00 6.96 -11.27
C THR A 177 12.79 6.45 -12.48
N GLN A 178 12.14 6.20 -13.62
CA GLN A 178 12.84 5.84 -14.85
C GLN A 178 13.76 6.96 -15.32
N ALA A 179 13.28 8.20 -15.35
CA ALA A 179 14.11 9.36 -15.70
C ALA A 179 15.30 9.53 -14.75
N PHE A 180 15.12 9.24 -13.45
CA PHE A 180 16.20 9.33 -12.45
C PHE A 180 17.32 8.32 -12.69
N PHE A 181 16.96 7.08 -13.06
CA PHE A 181 17.91 5.98 -13.35
C PHE A 181 18.37 5.96 -14.81
N GLN A 182 17.91 6.89 -15.64
CA GLN A 182 18.35 6.99 -17.03
C GLN A 182 19.87 7.20 -17.08
N ASP A 183 20.55 6.40 -17.91
CA ASP A 183 22.01 6.39 -18.07
C ASP A 183 22.81 6.11 -16.79
N LYS A 184 22.15 5.61 -15.73
CA LYS A 184 22.78 5.20 -14.47
C LYS A 184 22.68 3.69 -14.28
N VAL A 185 23.74 3.12 -13.71
CA VAL A 185 23.77 1.75 -13.22
C VAL A 185 24.21 1.81 -11.77
N VAL A 186 23.33 1.42 -10.85
CA VAL A 186 23.56 1.57 -9.40
C VAL A 186 23.27 0.25 -8.70
N ASP A 187 24.17 -0.17 -7.83
CA ASP A 187 23.97 -1.32 -6.96
C ASP A 187 23.29 -0.86 -5.67
N GLU A 188 22.19 -1.50 -5.31
CA GLU A 188 21.35 -1.12 -4.19
C GLU A 188 20.90 -2.32 -3.38
N GLU A 189 20.64 -2.06 -2.10
CA GLU A 189 20.08 -3.05 -1.19
C GLU A 189 18.59 -3.22 -1.50
N GLY A 190 18.20 -4.47 -1.77
CA GLY A 190 16.84 -4.89 -2.02
C GLY A 190 16.41 -5.98 -1.05
N TYR A 191 15.10 -6.09 -0.85
CA TYR A 191 14.51 -7.15 -0.04
C TYR A 191 13.44 -7.87 -0.85
N VAL A 192 13.42 -9.20 -0.74
CA VAL A 192 12.40 -10.02 -1.38
C VAL A 192 11.05 -9.82 -0.66
N LEU A 193 10.05 -9.28 -1.36
CA LEU A 193 8.70 -9.16 -0.81
C LEU A 193 7.80 -10.34 -1.17
N PHE A 194 7.89 -10.83 -2.41
CA PHE A 194 7.08 -11.94 -2.89
C PHE A 194 7.91 -12.82 -3.81
N VAL A 195 7.73 -14.12 -3.67
CA VAL A 195 8.33 -15.13 -4.53
C VAL A 195 7.21 -15.76 -5.35
N ARG A 196 7.39 -15.82 -6.67
CA ARG A 196 6.46 -16.45 -7.63
C ARG A 196 7.21 -17.51 -8.42
N GLU A 197 6.49 -18.33 -9.16
CA GLU A 197 7.03 -19.42 -9.98
C GLU A 197 8.11 -18.99 -10.99
N ASN A 198 7.96 -17.82 -11.62
CA ASN A 198 8.88 -17.32 -12.64
C ASN A 198 9.54 -15.99 -12.30
N ALA A 199 9.34 -15.48 -11.07
CA ALA A 199 9.80 -14.16 -10.71
C ALA A 199 9.89 -13.92 -9.21
N VAL A 200 10.73 -12.97 -8.82
CA VAL A 200 10.86 -12.48 -7.46
C VAL A 200 10.57 -10.99 -7.44
N GLN A 201 9.66 -10.54 -6.58
CA GLN A 201 9.39 -9.12 -6.38
C GLN A 201 10.34 -8.59 -5.32
N VAL A 202 11.15 -7.60 -5.69
CA VAL A 202 12.15 -6.97 -4.82
C VAL A 202 11.75 -5.54 -4.52
N LEU A 203 11.79 -5.16 -3.25
CA LEU A 203 11.63 -3.79 -2.76
C LEU A 203 13.00 -3.19 -2.48
N MET A 204 13.25 -2.00 -3.01
CA MET A 204 14.43 -1.17 -2.72
C MET A 204 14.00 -0.01 -1.82
N PRO A 205 14.22 -0.10 -0.49
CA PRO A 205 13.67 0.86 0.47
C PRO A 205 14.12 2.30 0.25
N ARG A 206 15.40 2.48 -0.13
CA ARG A 206 16.01 3.81 -0.36
C ARG A 206 15.21 4.65 -1.35
N PHE A 207 14.71 4.03 -2.42
CA PHE A 207 13.91 4.70 -3.45
C PHE A 207 12.40 4.48 -3.30
N GLY A 208 11.98 3.63 -2.36
CA GLY A 208 10.59 3.16 -2.27
C GLY A 208 10.12 2.49 -3.56
N LEU A 209 11.04 1.85 -4.29
CA LEU A 209 10.79 1.25 -5.59
C LEU A 209 10.58 -0.26 -5.43
N GLU A 210 9.54 -0.77 -6.10
CA GLU A 210 9.30 -2.20 -6.22
C GLU A 210 9.51 -2.61 -7.67
N THR A 211 10.26 -3.67 -7.90
CA THR A 211 10.52 -4.19 -9.24
C THR A 211 10.52 -5.70 -9.23
N THR A 212 10.07 -6.27 -10.35
CA THR A 212 10.04 -7.70 -10.56
C THR A 212 11.33 -8.14 -11.23
N LEU A 213 12.08 -9.01 -10.57
CA LEU A 213 13.16 -9.78 -11.16
C LEU A 213 12.54 -11.02 -11.81
N PHE A 214 12.57 -11.09 -13.14
CA PHE A 214 12.17 -12.29 -13.86
C PHE A 214 13.30 -13.33 -13.83
N LEU A 215 12.98 -14.53 -13.35
CA LEU A 215 13.91 -15.66 -13.33
C LEU A 215 13.74 -16.43 -14.64
N LYS A 216 14.84 -16.74 -15.33
CA LYS A 216 14.79 -17.64 -16.49
C LYS A 216 14.53 -19.05 -15.98
N GLU A 217 13.69 -19.82 -16.68
CA GLU A 217 13.26 -21.17 -16.23
C GLU A 217 14.43 -22.17 -16.07
N GLU A 218 15.54 -21.97 -16.80
CA GLU A 218 16.70 -22.85 -16.72
C GLU A 218 17.41 -22.74 -15.36
N GLY A 219 17.19 -23.74 -14.49
CA GLY A 219 17.94 -23.96 -13.25
C GLY A 219 17.25 -23.51 -11.96
N TRP A 220 16.11 -22.81 -12.05
CA TRP A 220 15.32 -22.41 -10.87
C TRP A 220 14.24 -23.44 -10.54
N LYS A 221 14.09 -23.75 -9.26
CA LYS A 221 13.05 -24.63 -8.74
C LYS A 221 12.16 -23.84 -7.78
N TYR A 222 10.88 -23.78 -8.11
CA TYR A 222 9.86 -23.16 -7.27
C TYR A 222 9.28 -24.17 -6.28
N ASP A 223 9.22 -23.80 -5.01
CA ASP A 223 8.47 -24.51 -3.97
C ASP A 223 7.26 -23.65 -3.61
N GLU A 224 6.06 -24.17 -3.91
CA GLU A 224 4.78 -23.49 -3.66
C GLU A 224 4.42 -23.47 -2.16
N GLU A 225 4.75 -24.53 -1.42
CA GLU A 225 4.41 -24.65 0.01
C GLU A 225 5.27 -23.69 0.83
N ALA A 226 6.58 -23.68 0.58
CA ALA A 226 7.52 -22.79 1.24
C ALA A 226 7.54 -21.37 0.65
N CYS A 227 6.96 -21.18 -0.54
CA CYS A 227 7.06 -19.94 -1.33
C CYS A 227 8.52 -19.52 -1.54
N THR A 228 9.37 -20.44 -2.00
CA THR A 228 10.81 -20.22 -2.22
C THR A 228 11.23 -20.52 -3.64
N GLN A 229 12.38 -19.95 -4.03
CA GLN A 229 13.02 -20.19 -5.32
C GLN A 229 14.46 -20.63 -5.10
N SER A 230 14.80 -21.82 -5.55
CA SER A 230 16.13 -22.40 -5.37
C SER A 230 16.88 -22.54 -6.69
N PHE A 231 18.17 -22.20 -6.68
CA PHE A 231 19.10 -22.41 -7.78
C PHE A 231 20.40 -23.03 -7.23
N GLY A 232 20.62 -24.32 -7.52
CA GLY A 232 21.72 -25.07 -6.91
C GLY A 232 21.61 -25.09 -5.38
N ASP A 233 22.62 -24.55 -4.71
CA ASP A 233 22.69 -24.47 -3.24
C ASP A 233 22.06 -23.19 -2.65
N ILE A 234 21.65 -22.25 -3.50
CA ILE A 234 21.13 -20.94 -3.06
C ILE A 234 19.61 -20.96 -3.13
N THR A 235 18.95 -20.65 -2.01
CA THR A 235 17.49 -20.51 -1.95
C THR A 235 17.13 -19.09 -1.55
N LEU A 236 16.27 -18.46 -2.35
CA LEU A 236 15.68 -17.16 -2.09
C LEU A 236 14.36 -17.34 -1.34
N HIS A 237 14.31 -16.82 -0.12
CA HIS A 237 13.11 -16.79 0.71
C HIS A 237 12.50 -15.40 0.73
N GLN A 238 11.25 -15.33 1.18
CA GLN A 238 10.62 -14.06 1.51
C GLN A 238 11.40 -13.34 2.62
N PHE A 239 11.51 -12.02 2.48
CA PHE A 239 12.26 -11.09 3.34
C PHE A 239 13.78 -11.23 3.33
N ASP A 240 14.33 -12.06 2.45
CA ASP A 240 15.79 -12.14 2.29
C ASP A 240 16.34 -10.84 1.69
N ARG A 241 17.51 -10.45 2.19
CA ARG A 241 18.27 -9.30 1.70
C ARG A 241 19.08 -9.71 0.47
N LEU A 242 19.04 -8.88 -0.56
CA LEU A 242 19.78 -9.02 -1.80
C LEU A 242 20.51 -7.71 -2.13
N ILE A 243 21.60 -7.80 -2.87
CA ILE A 243 22.14 -6.63 -3.58
C ILE A 243 21.73 -6.77 -5.02
N VAL A 244 21.03 -5.76 -5.54
CA VAL A 244 20.55 -5.72 -6.92
C VAL A 244 21.13 -4.54 -7.66
N GLN A 245 21.52 -4.78 -8.91
CA GLN A 245 21.94 -3.73 -9.83
C GLN A 245 20.73 -3.22 -10.59
N VAL A 246 20.45 -1.92 -10.48
CA VAL A 246 19.31 -1.24 -11.09
C VAL A 246 19.76 -0.53 -12.35
N SER A 247 19.01 -0.70 -13.44
CA SER A 247 19.21 0.00 -14.71
C SER A 247 17.88 0.19 -15.43
N VAL A 248 17.86 1.03 -16.48
CA VAL A 248 16.67 1.24 -17.31
C VAL A 248 16.85 0.54 -18.65
N ASP A 249 15.88 -0.32 -19.00
CA ASP A 249 15.77 -0.89 -20.34
C ASP A 249 14.99 0.08 -21.23
N SER A 250 15.72 0.73 -22.14
CA SER A 250 15.19 1.71 -23.10
C SER A 250 14.97 1.14 -24.51
N ARG A 251 15.08 -0.19 -24.70
CA ARG A 251 14.89 -0.83 -26.02
C ARG A 251 13.51 -0.55 -26.63
N ASN A 252 12.48 -0.43 -25.80
CA ASN A 252 11.15 0.01 -26.21
C ASN A 252 10.89 1.43 -25.70
N ILE A 253 10.87 2.40 -26.62
CA ILE A 253 10.66 3.82 -26.29
C ILE A 253 9.29 4.07 -25.62
N GLN A 254 8.26 3.32 -26.00
CA GLN A 254 6.92 3.48 -25.44
C GLN A 254 6.78 2.84 -24.04
N HIS A 255 7.62 1.86 -23.73
CA HIS A 255 7.57 1.10 -22.48
C HIS A 255 8.96 0.89 -21.92
N GLN A 256 9.61 2.00 -21.55
CA GLN A 256 10.81 1.95 -20.75
C GLN A 256 10.49 1.30 -19.40
N LYS A 257 11.39 0.43 -18.92
CA LYS A 257 11.20 -0.31 -17.67
C LYS A 257 12.47 -0.29 -16.85
N VAL A 258 12.31 -0.10 -15.55
CA VAL A 258 13.39 -0.39 -14.62
C VAL A 258 13.58 -1.90 -14.58
N VAL A 259 14.81 -2.35 -14.80
CA VAL A 259 15.23 -3.74 -14.75
C VAL A 259 16.28 -3.89 -13.66
N ILE A 260 16.17 -5.00 -12.94
CA ILE A 260 17.10 -5.36 -11.87
C ILE A 260 17.82 -6.65 -12.23
N LYS A 261 19.08 -6.77 -11.78
CA LYS A 261 19.88 -8.00 -11.84
C LYS A 261 20.46 -8.28 -10.46
N ILE A 262 20.62 -9.55 -10.12
CA ILE A 262 21.23 -9.92 -8.82
C ILE A 262 22.74 -9.65 -8.89
N VAL A 263 23.29 -9.01 -7.86
CA VAL A 263 24.73 -8.90 -7.62
C VAL A 263 25.12 -9.88 -6.52
N GLU A 264 24.40 -9.84 -5.40
CA GLU A 264 24.52 -10.78 -4.29
C GLU A 264 23.15 -11.36 -3.92
N PRO A 265 23.02 -12.69 -3.72
CA PRO A 265 24.09 -13.70 -3.67
C PRO A 265 24.72 -14.02 -5.03
N LYS A 266 25.94 -14.56 -5.05
CA LYS A 266 26.66 -14.95 -6.27
C LYS A 266 26.12 -16.27 -6.81
N ILE A 267 25.24 -16.19 -7.80
CA ILE A 267 24.64 -17.33 -8.49
C ILE A 267 25.34 -17.50 -9.84
N PRO A 268 26.00 -18.65 -10.10
CA PRO A 268 26.71 -18.89 -11.35
C PRO A 268 25.79 -18.69 -12.57
N GLY A 269 26.19 -17.81 -13.50
CA GLY A 269 25.45 -17.53 -14.74
C GLY A 269 24.23 -16.61 -14.59
N VAL A 270 23.88 -16.19 -13.37
CA VAL A 270 22.72 -15.30 -13.10
C VAL A 270 23.17 -13.96 -12.51
N SER A 271 24.12 -13.97 -11.56
CA SER A 271 24.57 -12.74 -10.91
C SER A 271 25.54 -11.94 -11.77
N VAL A 272 25.45 -10.62 -11.70
CA VAL A 272 26.36 -9.69 -12.38
C VAL A 272 27.42 -9.15 -11.43
N GLU A 273 28.57 -8.77 -11.98
CA GLU A 273 29.60 -8.10 -11.19
C GLU A 273 29.10 -6.72 -10.71
N PRO A 274 29.53 -6.28 -9.51
CA PRO A 274 29.18 -4.96 -8.99
C PRO A 274 29.52 -3.84 -9.98
N ALA A 275 28.68 -2.81 -10.02
CA ALA A 275 28.96 -1.63 -10.84
C ALA A 275 30.28 -0.97 -10.38
N ALA A 276 31.15 -0.62 -11.33
CA ALA A 276 32.42 0.04 -11.03
C ALA A 276 32.18 1.43 -10.42
N SER A 277 32.34 1.51 -9.08
CA SER A 277 32.40 2.71 -8.24
C SER A 277 31.43 3.86 -8.60
N CYS A 278 30.28 3.88 -7.94
CA CYS A 278 29.80 5.13 -7.34
C CYS A 278 30.08 5.00 -5.83
N ASP A 279 30.95 5.85 -5.29
CA ASP A 279 31.41 5.83 -3.90
C ASP A 279 30.29 5.50 -2.90
N ARG A 280 30.44 4.40 -2.15
CA ARG A 280 29.53 4.03 -1.05
C ARG A 280 29.59 5.00 0.15
N SER A 281 30.34 6.11 0.04
CA SER A 281 30.58 7.09 1.11
C SER A 281 30.12 8.52 0.80
N ALA A 282 29.68 8.82 -0.43
CA ALA A 282 29.22 10.16 -0.77
C ALA A 282 27.69 10.24 -0.67
N LYS A 283 27.18 10.83 0.41
CA LYS A 283 25.85 11.48 0.37
C LYS A 283 25.95 12.60 -0.66
N THR A 284 25.62 12.32 -1.91
CA THR A 284 25.54 13.34 -2.95
C THR A 284 24.36 14.26 -2.67
N ALA A 285 24.49 15.55 -2.97
CA ALA A 285 23.46 16.56 -2.76
C ALA A 285 22.13 16.27 -3.49
N ASP A 286 22.12 15.31 -4.42
CA ASP A 286 20.97 14.83 -5.19
C ASP A 286 20.27 13.59 -4.59
N ASP A 287 20.69 13.11 -3.41
CA ASP A 287 19.97 12.02 -2.75
C ASP A 287 18.56 12.46 -2.33
N PRO A 288 17.50 11.71 -2.72
CA PRO A 288 16.16 12.05 -2.29
C PRO A 288 16.11 12.02 -0.75
N PRO A 289 15.47 13.02 -0.12
CA PRO A 289 15.39 13.07 1.33
C PRO A 289 14.74 11.77 1.81
N CYS A 290 15.47 11.04 2.67
CA CYS A 290 14.98 9.82 3.30
C CYS A 290 13.65 10.15 3.97
N LYS A 291 12.53 9.65 3.42
CA LYS A 291 11.21 9.87 4.02
C LYS A 291 11.31 9.32 5.43
N LYS A 292 11.19 10.22 6.42
CA LYS A 292 11.00 9.82 7.81
C LYS A 292 9.96 8.70 7.80
N SER A 293 10.33 7.56 8.37
CA SER A 293 9.42 6.46 8.63
C SER A 293 8.26 7.04 9.45
N LYS A 294 7.19 7.44 8.75
CA LYS A 294 5.89 7.44 9.37
C LYS A 294 5.60 5.96 9.55
N VAL A 295 5.94 5.46 10.72
CA VAL A 295 5.32 4.26 11.26
C VAL A 295 3.83 4.56 11.17
N CYS A 296 3.17 3.99 10.16
CA CYS A 296 1.72 3.89 10.16
C CYS A 296 1.40 2.92 11.28
N VAL A 297 1.34 3.45 12.50
CA VAL A 297 0.59 2.84 13.59
C VAL A 297 -0.86 3.12 13.23
N ALA A 298 -1.47 2.15 12.58
CA ALA A 298 -2.91 1.96 12.56
C ALA A 298 -3.20 0.78 13.47
#